data_AF-A0A538KLI9-F1
#
_entry.id   AF-A0A538KLI9-F1
#
_cell.length_a   1.000
_cell.length_b   1.000
_cell.length_c   1.000
_cell.angle_alpha   90.00
_cell.angle_beta   90.00
_cell.angle_gamma   90.00
#
_symmetry.space_group_name_H-M   'P 1'
#
loop_
_entity.id
_entity.type
_entity.pdbx_description
1 polymer ?
#
loop_
_entity_poly.entity_id
_entity_poly.type
_entity_poly.pdbx_seq_one_letter_code
_entity_poly.pdbx_strand_id
1 'polypeptide(L)'
;MTRPEEVWIPLVDEPIGTIVAQIQADHAEIDALVDTPQRLLAFRTFAYIRVGLVLGELLVENDIEPYNGSKTWIDQLLGNPEYKARVVENVRAVAEQVARDVSDDAPLGPDEAARERFRDFARRQLEQT
;
A
#
# COMPACT_ATOMS: atom_id res chain seq x y z
N MET A 1 8.60 -10.13 -27.49
CA MET A 1 7.50 -9.43 -26.82
C MET A 1 7.79 -9.44 -25.33
N THR A 2 8.41 -8.39 -24.83
CA THR A 2 8.60 -8.13 -23.39
C THR A 2 7.21 -8.05 -22.76
N ARG A 3 6.93 -8.86 -21.73
CA ARG A 3 5.72 -8.64 -20.91
C ARG A 3 5.78 -7.17 -20.47
N PRO A 4 4.71 -6.38 -20.59
CA PRO A 4 4.68 -5.08 -19.95
C PRO A 4 4.95 -5.36 -18.47
N GLU A 5 6.09 -4.89 -17.98
CA GLU A 5 6.38 -4.87 -16.56
C GLU A 5 5.14 -4.25 -15.92
N GLU A 6 4.50 -4.96 -15.00
CA GLU A 6 3.22 -4.53 -14.45
C GLU A 6 3.40 -3.15 -13.83
N VAL A 7 3.00 -2.11 -14.56
CA VAL A 7 3.05 -0.72 -14.10
C VAL A 7 1.93 -0.57 -13.08
N TRP A 8 2.21 -0.98 -11.85
CA TRP A 8 1.31 -0.81 -10.73
C TRP A 8 1.35 0.66 -10.29
N ILE A 9 0.27 1.39 -10.55
CA ILE A 9 0.11 2.77 -10.06
C ILE A 9 0.06 2.70 -8.53
N PRO A 10 0.89 3.47 -7.81
CA PRO A 10 0.85 3.48 -6.34
C PRO A 10 -0.55 3.94 -5.88
N LEU A 11 -1.17 3.14 -5.00
CA LEU A 11 -2.51 3.45 -4.47
C LEU A 11 -2.50 4.62 -3.48
N VAL A 12 -1.31 4.98 -2.96
CA VAL A 12 -1.10 6.06 -2.00
C VAL A 12 0.18 6.80 -2.37
N ASP A 13 0.14 8.13 -2.26
CA ASP A 13 1.28 9.01 -2.52
C ASP A 13 2.44 8.78 -1.52
N GLU A 14 3.61 9.29 -1.90
CA GLU A 14 4.78 9.29 -1.02
C GLU A 14 4.53 10.11 0.26
N PRO A 15 5.09 9.70 1.42
CA PRO A 15 6.15 8.68 1.56
C PRO A 15 5.66 7.29 2.03
N ILE A 16 4.36 7.10 2.30
CA ILE A 16 3.84 5.85 2.89
C ILE A 16 4.04 4.66 1.95
N GLY A 17 3.80 4.85 0.64
CA GLY A 17 4.03 3.81 -0.36
C GLY A 17 5.47 3.28 -0.33
N THR A 18 6.45 4.17 -0.26
CA THR A 18 7.88 3.84 -0.19
C THR A 18 8.24 3.11 1.09
N ILE A 19 7.68 3.51 2.24
CA ILE A 19 7.91 2.84 3.53
C ILE A 19 7.45 1.38 3.47
N VAL A 20 6.23 1.13 3.00
CA VAL A 20 5.70 -0.24 2.90
C VAL A 20 6.49 -1.07 1.89
N ALA A 21 6.86 -0.49 0.73
CA ALA A 21 7.67 -1.17 -0.27
C ALA A 21 9.05 -1.58 0.28
N GLN A 22 9.71 -0.68 1.03
CA GLN A 22 11.00 -0.99 1.66
C GLN A 22 10.86 -2.08 2.72
N ILE A 23 9.84 -2.01 3.57
CA ILE A 23 9.58 -3.03 4.60
C ILE A 23 9.31 -4.39 3.96
N GLN A 24 8.53 -4.44 2.88
CA GLN A 24 8.28 -5.67 2.13
C GLN A 24 9.58 -6.25 1.56
N ALA A 25 10.42 -5.41 0.92
CA ALA A 25 11.71 -5.84 0.37
C ALA A 25 12.69 -6.34 1.44
N ASP A 26 12.66 -5.78 2.65
CA ASP A 26 13.52 -6.16 3.76
C ASP A 26 13.04 -7.44 4.49
N HIS A 27 11.81 -7.90 4.23
CA HIS A 27 11.14 -8.98 4.95
C HIS A 27 10.49 -9.99 3.99
N ALA A 28 11.29 -10.93 3.50
CA ALA A 28 10.85 -11.95 2.53
C ALA A 28 9.67 -12.81 3.00
N GLU A 29 9.45 -12.92 4.32
CA GLU A 29 8.26 -13.58 4.87
C GLU A 29 6.95 -12.88 4.51
N ILE A 30 6.97 -11.56 4.27
CA ILE A 30 5.81 -10.80 3.81
C ILE A 30 5.45 -11.21 2.39
N ASP A 31 6.44 -11.29 1.49
CA ASP A 31 6.22 -11.69 0.09
C ASP A 31 5.57 -13.07 -0.02
N ALA A 32 5.99 -14.01 0.82
CA ALA A 32 5.40 -15.35 0.86
C ALA A 32 3.92 -15.36 1.31
N LEU A 33 3.50 -14.37 2.11
CA LEU A 33 2.12 -14.25 2.59
C LEU A 33 1.19 -13.59 1.56
N VAL A 34 1.73 -12.81 0.63
CA VAL A 34 0.97 -12.00 -0.34
C VAL A 34 1.31 -12.33 -1.79
N ASP A 35 1.65 -13.59 -2.03
CA ASP A 35 2.17 -14.13 -3.29
C ASP A 35 1.15 -14.18 -4.44
N THR A 36 -0.14 -14.04 -4.14
CA THR A 36 -1.21 -13.93 -5.15
C THR A 36 -1.58 -12.47 -5.42
N PRO A 37 -1.98 -12.12 -6.66
CA PRO A 37 -2.31 -10.72 -6.96
C PRO A 37 -3.49 -10.17 -6.13
N GLN A 38 -4.44 -11.03 -5.73
CA GLN A 38 -5.54 -10.73 -4.80
C GLN A 38 -4.99 -10.27 -3.45
N ARG A 39 -4.11 -11.07 -2.86
CA ARG A 39 -3.50 -10.78 -1.56
C ARG A 39 -2.58 -9.57 -1.65
N LEU A 40 -1.77 -9.46 -2.71
CA LEU A 40 -0.89 -8.31 -2.90
C LEU A 40 -1.68 -6.98 -2.96
N LEU A 41 -2.79 -6.96 -3.69
CA LEU A 41 -3.65 -5.78 -3.79
C LEU A 41 -4.28 -5.41 -2.45
N ALA A 42 -4.85 -6.41 -1.75
CA ALA A 42 -5.44 -6.21 -0.43
C ALA A 42 -4.38 -5.74 0.58
N PHE A 43 -3.22 -6.39 0.60
CA PHE A 43 -2.09 -6.04 1.44
C PHE A 43 -1.67 -4.60 1.26
N ARG A 44 -1.39 -4.16 0.03
CA ARG A 44 -0.99 -2.76 -0.22
C ARG A 44 -2.04 -1.78 0.28
N THR A 45 -3.31 -2.03 -0.02
CA THR A 45 -4.43 -1.18 0.41
C THR A 45 -4.47 -1.02 1.92
N PHE A 46 -4.45 -2.14 2.66
CA PHE A 46 -4.55 -2.11 4.12
C PHE A 46 -3.26 -1.68 4.80
N ALA A 47 -2.09 -2.03 4.25
CA ALA A 47 -0.79 -1.65 4.79
C ALA A 47 -0.60 -0.14 4.74
N TYR A 48 -0.98 0.52 3.64
CA TYR A 48 -0.90 1.98 3.55
C TYR A 48 -1.76 2.67 4.60
N ILE A 49 -3.00 2.20 4.81
CA ILE A 49 -3.88 2.73 5.85
C ILE A 49 -3.27 2.49 7.23
N ARG A 50 -2.81 1.27 7.51
CA ARG A 50 -2.30 0.90 8.84
C ARG A 50 -1.02 1.64 9.20
N VAL A 51 -0.11 1.82 8.25
CA VAL A 51 1.10 2.63 8.44
C VAL A 51 0.73 4.08 8.70
N GLY A 52 -0.19 4.67 7.94
CA GLY A 52 -0.67 6.04 8.19
C GLY A 52 -1.23 6.23 9.60
N LEU A 53 -2.02 5.26 10.09
CA LEU A 53 -2.55 5.27 11.45
C LEU A 53 -1.46 5.21 12.51
N VAL A 54 -0.51 4.27 12.40
CA VAL A 54 0.58 4.12 13.37
C VAL A 54 1.48 5.35 13.38
N LEU A 55 1.81 5.91 12.22
CA LEU A 55 2.59 7.14 12.12
C LEU A 55 1.84 8.34 12.74
N GLY A 56 0.52 8.43 12.53
CA GLY A 56 -0.31 9.46 13.14
C GLY A 56 -0.40 9.33 14.67
N GLU A 57 -0.52 8.11 15.17
CA GLU A 57 -0.50 7.82 16.62
C GLU A 57 0.85 8.22 17.23
N LEU A 58 1.95 7.78 16.63
CA LEU A 58 3.30 8.15 17.06
C LEU A 58 3.53 9.66 17.01
N LEU A 59 3.00 10.37 16.01
CA LEU A 59 3.09 11.82 15.92
C LEU A 59 2.35 12.53 17.06
N VAL A 60 1.20 12.00 17.48
CA VAL A 60 0.41 12.58 18.59
C VAL A 60 1.04 12.26 19.95
N GLU A 61 1.62 11.07 20.09
CA GLU A 61 2.19 10.58 21.35
C GLU A 61 3.58 11.15 21.66
N ASN A 62 4.30 11.66 20.66
CA ASN A 62 5.71 12.04 20.81
C ASN A 62 5.95 13.45 20.28
N ASP A 63 6.75 14.22 21.03
CA ASP A 63 7.16 15.55 20.59
C ASP A 63 8.13 15.44 19.41
N ILE A 64 7.74 16.04 18.28
CA ILE A 64 8.55 16.15 17.07
C ILE A 64 9.02 17.59 16.91
N GLU A 65 10.30 17.76 16.58
CA GLU A 65 10.83 19.10 16.35
C GLU A 65 10.14 19.76 15.14
N PRO A 66 9.80 21.06 15.24
CA PRO A 66 9.25 21.80 14.12
C PRO A 66 10.13 21.67 12.88
N TYR A 67 9.49 21.57 11.71
CA TYR A 67 10.21 21.37 10.46
C TYR A 67 11.24 22.48 10.21
N ASN A 68 12.51 22.10 10.17
CA ASN A 68 13.65 23.01 10.00
C ASN A 68 14.25 23.00 8.58
N GLY A 69 13.56 22.36 7.62
CA GLY A 69 14.01 22.28 6.22
C GLY A 69 14.93 21.09 5.89
N SER A 70 15.19 20.18 6.83
CA SER A 70 16.08 19.03 6.61
C SER A 70 15.38 17.67 6.59
N LYS A 71 14.68 17.31 7.67
CA LYS A 71 14.01 16.02 7.84
C LYS A 71 12.50 16.22 7.96
N THR A 72 11.73 15.41 7.25
CA THR A 72 10.27 15.36 7.46
C THR A 72 9.98 14.83 8.86
N TRP A 73 8.77 15.07 9.37
CA TRP A 73 8.36 14.50 10.67
C TRP A 73 8.38 12.96 10.65
N ILE A 74 8.16 12.34 9.48
CA ILE A 74 8.27 10.90 9.29
C ILE A 74 9.72 10.44 9.41
N ASP A 75 10.68 11.15 8.82
CA ASP A 75 12.11 10.83 8.95
C ASP A 75 12.59 10.98 10.40
N GLN A 76 12.03 11.93 11.15
CA GLN A 76 12.32 12.09 12.58
C GLN A 76 11.79 10.89 13.38
N LEU A 77 10.53 10.50 13.16
CA LEU A 77 9.93 9.34 13.82
C LEU A 77 10.66 8.04 13.49
N LEU A 78 10.89 7.76 12.20
CA LEU A 78 11.50 6.51 11.75
C LEU A 78 13.02 6.45 12.00
N GLY A 79 13.63 7.55 12.44
CA GLY A 79 14.97 7.57 13.01
C GLY A 79 15.07 6.85 14.35
N ASN A 80 13.95 6.72 15.09
CA ASN A 80 13.89 5.91 16.30
C ASN A 80 13.66 4.42 15.93
N PRO A 81 14.56 3.51 16.33
CA PRO A 81 14.43 2.08 15.99
C PRO A 81 13.19 1.42 16.59
N GLU A 82 12.69 1.87 17.74
CA GLU A 82 11.49 1.33 18.37
C GLU A 82 10.23 1.67 17.56
N TYR A 83 10.13 2.93 17.11
CA TYR A 83 9.03 3.36 16.26
C TYR A 83 9.06 2.66 14.89
N LYS A 84 10.27 2.52 14.32
CA LYS A 84 10.45 1.74 13.10
C LYS A 84 10.00 0.28 13.29
N ALA A 85 10.36 -0.36 14.40
CA ALA A 85 9.94 -1.73 14.71
C ALA A 85 8.41 -1.84 14.82
N ARG A 86 7.75 -0.89 15.49
CA ARG A 86 6.28 -0.83 15.59
C ARG A 86 5.62 -0.73 14.21
N VAL A 87 6.16 0.05 13.29
CA VAL A 87 5.65 0.14 11.90
C VAL A 87 5.83 -1.20 11.17
N VAL A 88 7.00 -1.82 11.27
CA VAL A 88 7.28 -3.14 10.66
C VAL A 88 6.33 -4.21 11.18
N GLU A 89 6.11 -4.29 12.49
CA GLU A 89 5.18 -5.24 13.11
C GLU A 89 3.76 -5.07 12.57
N ASN A 90 3.31 -3.83 12.39
CA ASN A 90 1.99 -3.56 11.83
C ASN A 90 1.87 -3.97 10.36
N VAL A 91 2.90 -3.75 9.55
CA VAL A 91 2.90 -4.22 8.16
C VAL A 91 2.87 -5.74 8.09
N ARG A 92 3.67 -6.43 8.91
CA ARG A 92 3.64 -7.91 9.02
C ARG A 92 2.27 -8.43 9.44
N ALA A 93 1.67 -7.83 10.46
CA ALA A 93 0.34 -8.21 10.95
C ALA A 93 -0.74 -8.08 9.86
N VAL A 94 -0.64 -7.04 9.01
CA VAL A 94 -1.54 -6.89 7.85
C VAL A 94 -1.32 -8.01 6.84
N ALA A 95 -0.07 -8.36 6.53
CA ALA A 95 0.23 -9.46 5.61
C ALA A 95 -0.34 -10.79 6.11
N GLU A 96 -0.15 -11.10 7.40
CA GLU A 96 -0.72 -12.30 8.03
C GLU A 96 -2.26 -12.30 7.99
N GLN A 97 -2.89 -11.15 8.25
CA GLN A 97 -4.34 -11.04 8.20
C GLN A 97 -4.87 -11.25 6.77
N VAL A 98 -4.22 -10.64 5.77
CA VAL A 98 -4.58 -10.81 4.37
C VAL A 98 -4.42 -12.26 3.92
N ALA A 99 -3.34 -12.93 4.32
CA ALA A 99 -3.12 -14.35 4.02
C ALA A 99 -4.23 -15.25 4.59
N ARG A 100 -4.79 -14.90 5.76
CA ARG A 100 -5.92 -15.63 6.37
C ARG A 100 -7.27 -15.31 5.71
N ASP A 101 -7.53 -14.04 5.43
CA ASP A 101 -8.88 -13.56 5.13
C ASP A 101 -9.17 -13.47 3.62
N VAL A 102 -8.13 -13.34 2.78
CA VAL A 102 -8.28 -13.17 1.33
C VAL A 102 -8.04 -14.49 0.61
N SER A 103 -9.11 -14.98 -0.03
CA SER A 103 -9.06 -16.15 -0.91
C SER A 103 -8.34 -15.84 -2.21
N ASP A 104 -7.56 -16.81 -2.70
CA ASP A 104 -6.84 -16.72 -3.98
C ASP A 104 -7.78 -16.73 -5.18
N ASP A 105 -9.01 -17.22 -5.02
CA ASP A 105 -10.04 -17.25 -6.06
C ASP A 105 -10.91 -15.98 -6.07
N ALA A 106 -10.59 -14.98 -5.25
CA ALA A 106 -11.34 -13.73 -5.25
C ALA A 106 -11.22 -13.05 -6.63
N PRO A 107 -12.34 -12.64 -7.27
CA PRO A 107 -12.30 -11.96 -8.55
C PRO A 107 -11.48 -10.67 -8.47
N LEU A 108 -10.48 -10.54 -9.35
CA LEU A 108 -9.67 -9.33 -9.46
C LEU A 108 -10.29 -8.34 -10.44
N GLY A 109 -10.50 -7.12 -9.96
CA GLY A 109 -10.95 -6.00 -10.77
C GLY A 109 -12.44 -5.99 -11.09
N PRO A 110 -12.88 -5.08 -11.96
CA PRO A 110 -14.29 -4.91 -12.30
C PRO A 110 -14.89 -6.15 -12.97
N ASP A 111 -16.13 -6.47 -12.62
CA ASP A 111 -16.92 -7.53 -13.28
C ASP A 111 -17.26 -7.18 -14.73
N GLU A 112 -17.80 -8.14 -15.49
CA GLU A 112 -18.09 -7.92 -16.91
C GLU A 112 -19.12 -6.81 -17.11
N ALA A 113 -20.13 -6.72 -16.25
CA ALA A 113 -21.12 -5.65 -16.29
C ALA A 113 -20.48 -4.26 -16.10
N ALA A 114 -19.51 -4.14 -15.19
CA ALA A 114 -18.74 -2.91 -15.00
C ALA A 114 -17.87 -2.59 -16.21
N ARG A 115 -17.26 -3.59 -16.84
CA ARG A 115 -16.51 -3.40 -18.09
C ARG A 115 -17.40 -2.93 -19.23
N GLU A 116 -18.60 -3.48 -19.37
CA GLU A 116 -19.57 -3.04 -20.36
C GLU A 116 -19.96 -1.57 -20.14
N ARG A 117 -20.30 -1.19 -18.91
CA ARG A 117 -20.58 0.22 -18.56
C ARG A 117 -19.42 1.15 -18.90
N PHE A 118 -18.18 0.71 -18.64
CA PHE A 118 -16.99 1.49 -18.97
C PHE A 118 -16.79 1.63 -20.48
N ARG A 119 -16.97 0.55 -21.26
CA ARG A 119 -16.88 0.59 -22.73
C ARG A 119 -17.91 1.56 -23.32
N ASP A 120 -19.15 1.52 -22.83
CA ASP A 120 -20.21 2.42 -23.30
C ASP A 120 -19.90 3.89 -22.96
N PHE A 121 -19.41 4.14 -21.75
CA PHE A 121 -18.93 5.47 -21.35
C PHE A 121 -17.81 5.96 -22.28
N ALA A 122 -16.79 5.13 -22.53
CA ALA A 122 -15.65 5.48 -23.37
C ALA A 122 -16.06 5.79 -24.82
N ARG A 123 -16.97 4.99 -25.41
CA ARG A 123 -17.51 5.28 -26.75
C ARG A 123 -18.17 6.66 -26.82
N ARG A 124 -19.01 7.00 -25.84
CA ARG A 124 -19.68 8.32 -25.79
C ARG A 124 -18.71 9.49 -25.69
N GLN A 125 -17.59 9.33 -24.96
CA GLN A 125 -16.57 10.38 -24.85
C GLN A 125 -15.78 10.57 -26.16
N LEU A 126 -15.49 9.48 -26.87
CA LEU A 126 -14.80 9.54 -28.16
C LEU A 126 -15.66 10.12 -29.28
N GLU A 127 -16.98 9.94 -29.23
CA GLU A 127 -17.93 10.55 -30.18
C GLU A 127 -18.15 12.06 -29.95
N GLN A 128 -17.77 12.58 -28.78
CA GLN A 128 -17.88 13.99 -28.41
C GLN A 128 -16.61 14.81 -28.73
N THR A 129 -15.55 14.14 -29.21
CA THR A 129 -14.28 14.75 -29.60
C THR A 129 -14.19 14.86 -31.12
#